data_AF-A0A1M6MID5-F1
#
_entry.id   AF-A0A1M6MID5-F1
#
_cell.length_a   1.000
_cell.length_b   1.000
_cell.length_c   1.000
_cell.angle_alpha   90.00
_cell.angle_beta   90.00
_cell.angle_gamma   90.00
#
_symmetry.space_group_name_H-M   'P 1'
#
loop_
_entity.id
_entity.type
_entity.pdbx_description
1 polymer ?
#
loop_
_entity_poly.entity_id
_entity_poly.type
_entity_poly.pdbx_seq_one_letter_code
_entity_poly.pdbx_strand_id
1 'polypeptide(L)'
;MRFPKASLEREDNYLSVNYKEKMHRHEITDRQWGLVAPLLPGKTTDCGVTAADNRLFFNAVVWLLRTGAAWADLPERFGKPNSVCRRFRRLAQKGVWEAV
;
A
#
# COMPACT_ATOMS: atom_id res chain seq x y z
N MET A 1 -15.56 32.91 -28.40
CA MET A 1 -16.32 32.76 -27.14
C MET A 1 -15.31 32.47 -26.03
N ARG A 2 -15.20 33.36 -25.03
CA ARG A 2 -14.13 33.34 -24.01
C ARG A 2 -14.64 32.58 -22.79
N PHE A 3 -14.12 31.38 -22.56
CA PHE A 3 -14.43 30.63 -21.35
C PHE A 3 -13.84 31.35 -20.12
N PRO A 4 -14.64 31.61 -19.07
CA PRO A 4 -14.13 32.23 -17.86
C PRO A 4 -13.18 31.26 -17.16
N LYS A 5 -11.96 31.73 -16.82
CA LYS A 5 -10.87 30.94 -16.21
C LYS A 5 -11.15 30.38 -14.81
N ALA A 6 -12.32 30.66 -14.23
CA ALA A 6 -12.63 30.36 -12.82
C ALA A 6 -13.29 28.98 -12.57
N SER A 7 -13.58 28.20 -13.62
CA SER A 7 -14.34 26.94 -13.48
C SER A 7 -13.47 25.67 -13.39
N LEU A 8 -12.22 25.72 -13.85
CA LEU A 8 -11.34 24.54 -13.93
C LEU A 8 -10.69 24.17 -12.58
N GLU A 9 -10.45 25.14 -11.68
CA GLU A 9 -9.80 24.86 -10.39
C GLU A 9 -10.71 24.15 -9.38
N ARG A 10 -12.03 24.21 -9.56
CA ARG A 10 -12.99 23.65 -8.61
C ARG A 10 -13.10 22.12 -8.76
N GLU A 11 -13.16 21.61 -10.00
CA GLU A 11 -13.29 20.17 -10.30
C GLU A 11 -12.02 19.37 -9.95
N ASP A 12 -10.83 19.93 -10.20
CA ASP A 12 -9.56 19.33 -9.79
C ASP A 12 -9.45 19.18 -8.27
N ASN A 13 -10.02 20.13 -7.53
CA ASN A 13 -10.06 20.08 -6.07
C ASN A 13 -11.10 19.05 -5.56
N TYR A 14 -12.27 18.93 -6.21
CA TYR A 14 -13.27 17.90 -5.88
C TYR A 14 -12.78 16.48 -6.14
N LEU A 15 -12.04 16.27 -7.23
CA LEU A 15 -11.42 14.97 -7.53
C LEU A 15 -10.25 14.68 -6.58
N SER A 16 -9.40 15.66 -6.28
CA SER A 16 -8.28 15.54 -5.33
C SER A 16 -8.75 15.23 -3.90
N VAL A 17 -9.80 15.90 -3.42
CA VAL A 17 -10.38 15.70 -2.08
C VAL A 17 -11.06 14.32 -2.00
N ASN A 18 -11.89 13.94 -2.97
CA ASN A 18 -12.54 12.62 -2.99
C ASN A 18 -11.54 11.45 -3.18
N TYR A 19 -10.48 11.63 -3.98
CA TYR A 19 -9.47 10.59 -4.17
C TYR A 19 -8.64 10.38 -2.89
N LYS A 20 -8.41 11.45 -2.11
CA LYS A 20 -7.85 11.34 -0.75
C LYS A 20 -8.80 10.67 0.24
N GLU A 21 -10.11 10.85 0.11
CA GLU A 21 -11.11 10.26 1.03
C GLU A 21 -11.29 8.74 0.88
N LYS A 22 -10.98 8.16 -0.28
CA LYS A 22 -10.97 6.69 -0.46
C LYS A 22 -9.75 5.97 0.13
N MET A 23 -8.82 6.69 0.77
CA MET A 23 -7.70 6.09 1.47
C MET A 23 -8.12 5.73 2.90
N HIS A 24 -8.20 4.43 3.21
CA HIS A 24 -8.36 4.02 4.59
C HIS A 24 -7.22 4.60 5.44
N ARG A 25 -7.51 5.10 6.64
CA ARG A 25 -6.57 5.80 7.55
C ARG A 25 -5.22 5.10 7.76
N HIS A 26 -5.16 3.80 7.50
CA HIS A 26 -4.03 2.93 7.74
C HIS A 26 -3.34 2.44 6.47
N GLU A 27 -3.75 2.90 5.29
CA GLU A 27 -3.14 2.54 4.01
C GLU A 27 -2.18 3.61 3.51
N ILE A 28 -1.26 3.22 2.63
CA ILE A 28 -0.29 4.13 2.05
C ILE A 28 -0.80 4.76 0.75
N THR A 29 -0.40 6.01 0.55
CA THR A 29 -0.69 6.77 -0.68
C THR A 29 0.04 6.17 -1.88
N ASP A 30 -0.43 6.42 -3.09
CA ASP A 30 0.23 5.98 -4.33
C ASP A 30 1.67 6.51 -4.43
N ARG A 31 1.91 7.73 -3.95
CA ARG A 31 3.25 8.33 -3.92
C ARG A 31 4.20 7.55 -3.00
N GLN A 32 3.75 7.22 -1.79
CA GLN A 32 4.53 6.38 -0.86
C GLN A 32 4.74 4.98 -1.44
N TRP A 33 3.71 4.43 -2.07
CA TRP A 33 3.82 3.16 -2.76
C TRP A 33 4.87 3.18 -3.87
N GLY A 34 4.96 4.24 -4.65
CA GLY A 34 5.99 4.40 -5.69
C GLY A 34 7.43 4.34 -5.15
N LEU A 35 7.67 4.72 -3.90
CA LEU A 35 8.98 4.62 -3.25
C LEU A 35 9.26 3.21 -2.74
N VAL A 36 8.25 2.54 -2.18
CA VAL A 36 8.40 1.22 -1.54
C VAL A 36 8.34 0.07 -2.55
N ALA A 37 7.47 0.16 -3.56
CA ALA A 37 7.28 -0.86 -4.58
C ALA A 37 8.59 -1.38 -5.21
N PRO A 38 9.58 -0.53 -5.57
CA PRO A 38 10.85 -1.01 -6.12
C PRO A 38 11.74 -1.74 -5.11
N LEU A 39 11.50 -1.63 -3.81
CA LEU A 39 12.32 -2.24 -2.76
C LEU A 39 11.80 -3.62 -2.36
N LEU A 40 10.52 -3.90 -2.60
CA LEU A 40 9.90 -5.18 -2.26
C LEU A 40 10.15 -6.23 -3.36
N PRO A 41 10.58 -7.46 -3.00
CA PRO A 41 10.66 -8.57 -3.93
C PRO A 41 9.31 -9.27 -4.11
N GLY A 42 9.16 -9.96 -5.24
CA GLY A 42 7.92 -10.57 -5.71
C GLY A 42 7.17 -9.72 -6.74
N LYS A 43 7.89 -8.88 -7.48
CA LYS A 43 7.38 -8.15 -8.64
C LYS A 43 7.13 -9.13 -9.79
N THR A 44 6.36 -8.72 -10.78
CA THR A 44 6.11 -9.52 -12.01
C THR A 44 7.41 -9.88 -12.74
N THR A 45 8.46 -9.09 -12.55
CA THR A 45 9.81 -9.31 -13.10
C THR A 45 10.65 -10.31 -12.31
N ASP A 46 10.24 -10.68 -11.09
CA ASP A 46 11.03 -11.54 -10.22
C ASP A 46 10.69 -13.01 -10.50
N CYS A 47 11.71 -13.78 -10.87
CA CYS A 47 11.55 -15.21 -11.15
C CYS A 47 11.07 -15.97 -9.90
N GLY A 48 9.99 -16.73 -10.04
CA GLY A 48 9.61 -17.81 -9.12
C GLY A 48 8.49 -17.54 -8.13
N VAL A 49 8.08 -16.28 -7.87
CA VAL A 49 6.88 -15.98 -7.07
C VAL A 49 6.31 -14.61 -7.45
N THR A 50 5.23 -14.59 -8.24
CA THR A 50 4.37 -13.40 -8.35
C THR A 50 3.59 -13.30 -7.05
N ALA A 51 3.89 -12.31 -6.22
CA ALA A 51 3.02 -12.01 -5.10
C ALA A 51 1.76 -11.35 -5.66
N ALA A 52 0.62 -12.04 -5.52
CA ALA A 52 -0.67 -11.65 -6.12
C ALA A 52 -0.98 -10.16 -5.93
N ASP A 53 -0.72 -9.59 -4.73
CA ASP A 53 -0.80 -8.16 -4.48
C ASP A 53 0.29 -7.68 -3.49
N ASN A 54 1.37 -7.08 -4.01
CA ASN A 54 2.44 -6.49 -3.19
C ASN A 54 1.96 -5.32 -2.34
N ARG A 55 1.09 -4.49 -2.91
CA ARG A 55 0.54 -3.32 -2.21
C ARG A 55 -0.36 -3.73 -1.05
N LEU A 56 -1.21 -4.74 -1.25
CA LEU A 56 -2.10 -5.25 -0.22
C LEU A 56 -1.30 -5.82 0.96
N PHE A 57 -0.24 -6.58 0.67
CA PHE A 57 0.68 -7.07 1.70
C PHE A 57 1.34 -5.92 2.47
N PHE A 58 1.83 -4.88 1.79
CA PHE A 58 2.48 -3.77 2.48
C PHE A 58 1.47 -2.95 3.32
N ASN A 59 0.26 -2.72 2.80
CA ASN A 59 -0.82 -2.11 3.57
C ASN A 59 -1.15 -2.92 4.84
N ALA A 60 -1.10 -4.26 4.78
CA ALA A 60 -1.29 -5.12 5.95
C ALA A 60 -0.21 -4.89 7.02
N VAL A 61 1.06 -4.78 6.60
CA VAL A 61 2.19 -4.52 7.49
C VAL A 61 2.07 -3.12 8.10
N VAL A 62 1.75 -2.10 7.30
CA VAL A 62 1.54 -0.73 7.79
C VAL A 62 0.39 -0.66 8.77
N TRP A 63 -0.71 -1.36 8.51
CA TRP A 63 -1.82 -1.45 9.46
C TRP A 63 -1.34 -2.03 10.80
N LEU A 64 -0.60 -3.14 10.78
CA LEU A 64 -0.08 -3.77 11.98
C LEU A 64 0.89 -2.86 12.76
N LEU A 65 1.78 -2.16 12.06
CA LEU A 65 2.73 -1.22 12.68
C LEU A 65 2.02 -0.01 13.30
N ARG A 66 0.89 0.42 12.73
CA ARG A 66 0.12 1.56 13.25
C ARG A 66 -0.79 1.18 14.41
N THR A 67 -1.35 -0.03 14.41
CA THR A 67 -2.27 -0.50 15.45
C THR A 67 -1.56 -1.22 16.59
N GLY A 68 -0.38 -1.80 16.34
CA GLY A 68 0.31 -2.66 17.30
C GLY A 68 -0.45 -3.97 17.61
N ALA A 69 -1.48 -4.30 16.83
CA ALA A 69 -2.31 -5.47 17.05
C ALA A 69 -1.53 -6.78 16.84
N ALA A 70 -2.06 -7.88 17.36
CA ALA A 70 -1.50 -9.19 17.04
C ALA A 70 -1.77 -9.53 15.58
N TRP A 71 -0.90 -10.35 14.98
CA TRP A 71 -1.11 -10.84 13.62
C TRP A 71 -2.45 -11.56 13.44
N ALA A 72 -2.94 -12.24 14.47
CA ALA A 72 -4.23 -12.95 14.45
C ALA A 72 -5.42 -12.01 14.25
N ASP A 73 -5.30 -10.75 14.65
CA ASP A 73 -6.34 -9.73 14.53
C ASP A 73 -6.28 -8.98 13.19
N LEU A 74 -5.41 -9.42 12.28
CA LEU A 74 -5.29 -8.81 10.96
C LEU A 74 -6.63 -8.95 10.21
N PRO A 75 -7.23 -7.83 9.76
CA PRO A 75 -8.50 -7.87 9.06
C PRO A 75 -8.43 -8.69 7.77
N GLU A 76 -9.48 -9.46 7.48
CA GLU A 76 -9.54 -10.39 6.35
C GLU A 76 -9.32 -9.72 4.99
N ARG A 77 -9.61 -8.41 4.87
CA ARG A 77 -9.34 -7.61 3.67
C ARG A 77 -7.88 -7.64 3.22
N PHE A 78 -6.93 -7.89 4.13
CA PHE A 78 -5.51 -8.00 3.83
C PHE A 78 -5.05 -9.42 3.46
N GLY A 79 -5.99 -10.36 3.45
CA GLY A 79 -5.73 -11.78 3.24
C GLY A 79 -5.44 -12.54 4.53
N LYS A 80 -5.01 -13.80 4.38
CA LYS A 80 -4.84 -14.72 5.51
C LYS A 80 -3.68 -14.29 6.41
N PRO A 81 -3.89 -14.06 7.72
CA PRO A 81 -2.86 -13.66 8.67
C PRO A 81 -1.57 -14.48 8.58
N ASN A 82 -1.70 -15.81 8.56
CA ASN A 82 -0.56 -16.74 8.51
C ASN A 82 0.30 -16.58 7.23
N SER A 83 -0.30 -16.19 6.11
CA SER A 83 0.42 -15.97 4.86
C SER A 83 1.20 -14.66 4.92
N VAL A 84 0.58 -13.60 5.43
CA VAL A 84 1.22 -12.28 5.63
C VAL A 84 2.38 -12.41 6.61
N CYS A 85 2.19 -13.09 7.75
CA CYS A 85 3.25 -13.34 8.73
C CYS A 85 4.46 -14.06 8.13
N ARG A 86 4.21 -15.16 7.40
CA ARG A 86 5.28 -15.97 6.79
C ARG A 86 6.06 -15.16 5.76
N ARG A 87 5.35 -14.36 4.96
CA ARG A 87 5.99 -13.47 3.99
C ARG A 87 6.82 -12.39 4.69
N PHE A 88 6.27 -11.73 5.70
CA PHE A 88 6.99 -10.72 6.49
C PHE A 88 8.29 -11.28 7.08
N ARG A 89 8.24 -12.46 7.71
CA ARG A 89 9.42 -13.14 8.27
C ARG A 89 10.45 -13.48 7.19
N ARG A 90 10.02 -13.96 6.03
CA ARG A 90 10.92 -14.27 4.91
C ARG A 90 11.64 -13.03 4.38
N LEU A 91 10.93 -11.89 4.30
CA LEU A 91 11.53 -10.62 3.90
C LEU A 91 12.52 -10.11 4.94
N ALA A 92 12.19 -10.26 6.23
CA ALA A 92 13.09 -9.90 7.33
C ALA A 92 14.37 -10.73 7.32
N GLN A 93 14.27 -12.04 7.14
CA GLN A 93 15.43 -12.93 7.03
C GLN A 93 16.32 -12.61 5.82
N LYS A 94 15.74 -12.00 4.78
CA LYS A 94 16.46 -11.55 3.58
C LYS A 94 17.02 -10.13 3.70
N GLY A 95 16.84 -9.45 4.84
CA GLY A 95 17.29 -8.07 5.05
C GLY A 95 16.50 -7.03 4.25
N VAL A 96 15.35 -7.38 3.66
CA VAL A 96 14.60 -6.47 2.77
C VAL A 96 14.11 -5.23 3.50
N TRP A 97 13.76 -5.37 4.78
CA TRP A 97 13.27 -4.25 5.59
C TRP A 97 14.36 -3.22 5.93
N GLU A 98 15.63 -3.52 5.73
CA GLU A 98 16.73 -2.55 5.93
C GLU A 98 16.78 -1.53 4.79
N ALA A 99 16.23 -1.88 3.63
CA ALA A 99 16.19 -1.02 2.45
C ALA A 99 14.90 -0.19 2.35
N VAL A 100 13.88 -0.50 3.16
CA VAL A 100 12.51 0.09 3.15
C VAL A 100 12.39 1.15 4.21
#